data_AF-A0AAE4GDM1-F1
#
_entry.id   AF-A0AAE4GDM1-F1
#
_cell.length_a   1.000
_cell.length_b   1.000
_cell.length_c   1.000
_cell.angle_alpha   90.00
_cell.angle_beta   90.00
_cell.angle_gamma   90.00
#
_symmetry.space_group_name_H-M   'P 1'
#
loop_
_entity.id
_entity.type
_entity.pdbx_description
1 polymer ?
#
loop_
_entity_poly.entity_id
_entity_poly.type
_entity_poly.pdbx_seq_one_letter_code
_entity_poly.pdbx_strand_id
1 'polypeptide(L)'
;MAMEDLFAQISSSAVVVGDSLHTKVRYHLNGRDIFHVELEGHLAKRYSGLSMIEKDLAKAMRWAVRATEINAQIEAEGQLANNPETIDTDPYLYFGQRDSPASDDRQAFFVAALTFYGKAFGDAPVRGTRMEVNWLDIEFREIHKRFISLRNFLAAHAGDKERGIPMVILVPDEENGMTLPLLNVRRNQISYAVDENVTPLEHLIEHAHSKVVGKIAEMTEQLLEHLIKVVGWPEIIASAQANKPLNLDLFKVKGARS
;
A
#
# COMPACT_ATOMS: atom_id res chain seq x y z
N MET A 1 5.91 -14.29 30.22
CA MET A 1 6.31 -13.28 29.21
C MET A 1 5.59 -13.69 27.94
N ALA A 2 4.75 -12.83 27.39
CA ALA A 2 4.08 -13.14 26.13
C ALA A 2 5.13 -13.20 25.00
N MET A 3 4.84 -13.95 23.93
CA MET A 3 5.74 -14.04 22.77
C MET A 3 6.05 -12.65 22.18
N GLU A 4 5.06 -11.76 22.22
CA GLU A 4 5.16 -10.37 21.75
C GLU A 4 6.15 -9.54 22.58
N ASP A 5 6.14 -9.70 23.91
CA ASP A 5 7.10 -9.03 24.81
C ASP A 5 8.53 -9.48 24.54
N LEU A 6 8.71 -10.75 24.15
CA LEU A 6 10.02 -11.30 23.81
C LEU A 6 10.53 -10.76 22.48
N PHE A 7 9.68 -10.70 21.45
CA PHE A 7 10.04 -10.11 20.15
C PHE A 7 10.43 -8.63 20.28
N ALA A 8 9.73 -7.86 21.12
CA ALA A 8 10.04 -6.44 21.36
C ALA A 8 11.43 -6.20 21.97
N GLN A 9 12.01 -7.21 22.65
CA GLN A 9 13.35 -7.15 23.24
C GLN A 9 14.46 -7.55 22.26
N ILE A 10 14.11 -8.13 21.10
CA ILE A 10 15.08 -8.48 20.07
C ILE A 10 15.43 -7.23 19.27
N SER A 11 16.71 -6.86 19.27
CA SER A 11 17.22 -5.80 18.38
C SER A 11 18.02 -6.41 17.25
N SER A 12 18.23 -5.63 16.17
CA SER A 12 19.05 -6.07 15.05
C SER A 12 20.11 -5.03 14.70
N SER A 13 21.27 -5.50 14.23
CA SER A 13 22.33 -4.64 13.71
C SER A 13 22.80 -5.13 12.34
N ALA A 14 23.11 -4.19 11.45
CA ALA A 14 23.62 -4.49 10.13
C ALA A 14 25.15 -4.38 10.14
N VAL A 15 25.84 -5.45 9.76
CA VAL A 15 27.31 -5.54 9.74
C VAL A 15 27.76 -5.70 8.30
N VAL A 16 28.60 -4.79 7.82
CA VAL A 16 29.23 -4.90 6.49
C VAL A 16 30.32 -5.97 6.55
N VAL A 17 30.29 -6.92 5.62
CA VAL A 17 31.27 -8.02 5.57
C VAL A 17 32.22 -7.82 4.39
N GLY A 18 33.47 -7.45 4.68
CA GLY A 18 34.54 -7.27 3.68
C GLY A 18 34.35 -6.04 2.78
N ASP A 19 35.03 -6.04 1.63
CA ASP A 19 34.95 -4.98 0.60
C ASP A 19 33.66 -5.04 -0.24
N SER A 20 32.82 -6.05 0.00
CA SER A 20 31.52 -6.16 -0.66
C SER A 20 30.47 -5.34 0.09
N LEU A 21 29.64 -4.59 -0.63
CA LEU A 21 28.47 -3.85 -0.10
C LEU A 21 27.36 -4.77 0.46
N HIS A 22 27.67 -6.02 0.82
CA HIS A 22 26.74 -6.97 1.39
C HIS A 22 26.72 -6.83 2.92
N THR A 23 25.57 -6.43 3.43
CA THR A 23 25.30 -6.31 4.86
C THR A 23 24.70 -7.61 5.39
N LYS A 24 25.27 -8.15 6.47
CA LYS A 24 24.65 -9.23 7.26
C LYS A 24 23.89 -8.63 8.43
N VAL A 25 22.70 -9.16 8.69
CA VAL A 25 21.92 -8.77 9.89
C VAL A 25 22.28 -9.71 11.04
N ARG A 26 22.57 -9.14 12.21
CA ARG A 26 22.67 -9.88 13.48
C ARG A 26 21.50 -9.53 14.36
N TYR A 27 21.01 -10.50 15.11
CA TYR A 27 19.95 -10.32 16.09
C TYR A 27 20.53 -10.45 17.50
N HIS A 28 20.07 -9.59 18.40
CA HIS A 28 20.54 -9.49 19.77
C HIS A 28 19.37 -9.59 20.75
N LEU A 29 19.54 -10.38 21.81
CA LEU A 29 18.64 -10.42 22.95
C LEU A 29 19.45 -10.26 24.24
N ASN A 30 19.12 -9.25 25.06
CA ASN A 30 19.85 -8.95 26.30
C ASN A 30 21.37 -8.83 26.10
N GLY A 31 21.79 -8.19 25.01
CA GLY A 31 23.20 -7.97 24.66
C GLY A 31 23.94 -9.22 24.15
N ARG A 32 23.23 -10.32 23.85
CA ARG A 32 23.81 -11.56 23.30
C ARG A 32 23.33 -11.80 21.89
N ASP A 33 24.26 -12.18 21.01
CA ASP A 33 23.95 -12.66 19.66
C ASP A 33 23.05 -13.90 19.75
N ILE A 34 21.94 -13.90 19.03
CA ILE A 34 21.04 -15.05 18.92
C ILE A 34 21.10 -15.66 17.52
N PHE A 35 21.03 -16.99 17.47
CA PHE A 35 20.97 -17.72 16.22
C PHE A 35 19.65 -17.47 15.50
N HIS A 36 19.72 -17.37 14.18
CA HIS A 36 18.57 -17.32 13.29
C HIS A 36 18.84 -18.22 12.09
N VAL A 37 17.78 -18.59 11.39
CA VAL A 37 17.86 -19.38 10.17
C VAL A 37 16.94 -18.77 9.12
N GLU A 38 17.47 -18.56 7.92
CA GLU A 38 16.64 -18.18 6.78
C GLU A 38 15.82 -19.39 6.33
N LEU A 39 14.53 -19.17 6.06
CA LEU A 39 13.65 -20.23 5.60
C LEU A 39 13.46 -20.14 4.09
N GLU A 40 13.58 -21.28 3.42
CA GLU A 40 13.34 -21.43 1.98
C GLU A 40 12.21 -22.42 1.72
N GLY A 41 11.73 -22.44 0.47
CA GLY A 41 10.65 -23.32 0.02
C GLY A 41 9.31 -22.60 -0.11
N HIS A 42 8.29 -23.36 -0.53
CA HIS A 42 7.01 -22.78 -0.95
C HIS A 42 6.27 -22.08 0.20
N LEU A 43 6.31 -22.67 1.39
CA LEU A 43 5.64 -22.14 2.58
C LEU A 43 6.28 -20.81 3.03
N ALA A 44 7.62 -20.77 3.11
CA ALA A 44 8.37 -19.58 3.46
C ALA A 44 8.17 -18.45 2.43
N LYS A 45 8.19 -18.79 1.13
CA LYS A 45 7.93 -17.82 0.06
C LYS A 45 6.53 -17.22 0.16
N ARG A 46 5.51 -18.04 0.46
CA ARG A 46 4.13 -17.56 0.64
C ARG A 46 4.00 -16.64 1.86
N TYR A 47 4.63 -16.99 2.98
CA TYR A 47 4.67 -16.15 4.18
C TYR A 47 5.31 -14.78 3.90
N SER A 48 6.51 -14.79 3.31
CA SER A 48 7.22 -13.57 2.90
C SER A 48 6.37 -12.72 1.95
N GLY A 49 5.73 -13.37 0.97
CA GLY A 49 4.87 -12.72 0.00
C GLY A 49 3.68 -12.00 0.64
N LEU A 50 3.00 -12.63 1.60
CA LEU A 50 1.90 -12.01 2.37
C LEU A 50 2.41 -10.83 3.22
N SER A 51 3.57 -10.95 3.87
CA SER A 51 4.17 -9.86 4.64
C SER A 51 4.49 -8.63 3.75
N MET A 52 4.95 -8.85 2.51
CA MET A 52 5.16 -7.76 1.56
C MET A 52 3.85 -7.07 1.16
N ILE A 53 2.77 -7.83 0.98
CA ILE A 53 1.43 -7.28 0.70
C ILE A 53 0.95 -6.42 1.88
N GLU A 54 1.07 -6.92 3.10
CA GLU A 54 0.70 -6.19 4.32
C GLU A 54 1.42 -4.84 4.38
N LYS A 55 2.74 -4.84 4.12
CA LYS A 55 3.55 -3.61 4.10
C LYS A 55 3.11 -2.63 3.03
N ASP A 56 2.71 -3.11 1.85
CA ASP A 56 2.18 -2.26 0.78
C ASP A 56 0.83 -1.65 1.19
N LEU A 57 -0.07 -2.43 1.80
CA LEU A 57 -1.36 -1.92 2.32
C LEU A 57 -1.17 -0.91 3.46
N ALA A 58 -0.24 -1.15 4.39
CA ALA A 58 0.08 -0.21 5.46
C ALA A 58 0.64 1.12 4.92
N LYS A 59 1.42 1.09 3.82
CA LYS A 59 1.82 2.32 3.11
C LYS A 59 0.63 2.99 2.42
N ALA A 60 -0.22 2.21 1.76
CA ALA A 60 -1.42 2.74 1.11
C ALA A 60 -2.30 3.50 2.10
N MET A 61 -2.55 2.90 3.28
CA MET A 61 -3.34 3.52 4.35
C MET A 61 -2.73 4.86 4.80
N ARG A 62 -1.43 4.89 5.10
CA ARG A 62 -0.76 6.14 5.53
C ARG A 62 -0.93 7.27 4.52
N TRP A 63 -0.85 6.98 3.23
CA TRP A 63 -1.00 8.01 2.20
C TRP A 63 -2.46 8.39 1.96
N ALA A 64 -3.40 7.45 2.07
CA ALA A 64 -4.83 7.76 2.00
C ALA A 64 -5.23 8.71 3.13
N VAL A 65 -4.86 8.40 4.37
CA VAL A 65 -5.10 9.26 5.53
C VAL A 65 -4.50 10.64 5.33
N ARG A 66 -3.25 10.72 4.83
CA ARG A 66 -2.61 12.02 4.59
C ARG A 66 -3.34 12.86 3.53
N ALA A 67 -3.86 12.23 2.48
CA ALA A 67 -4.68 12.92 1.49
C ALA A 67 -5.97 13.46 2.14
N THR A 68 -6.63 12.67 2.98
CA THR A 68 -7.85 13.07 3.70
C THR A 68 -7.61 14.23 4.67
N GLU A 69 -6.50 14.21 5.41
CA GLU A 69 -6.11 15.32 6.30
C GLU A 69 -5.95 16.65 5.53
N ILE A 70 -5.28 16.62 4.39
CA ILE A 70 -5.11 17.82 3.56
C ILE A 70 -6.44 18.26 2.96
N ASN A 71 -7.30 17.31 2.58
CA ASN A 71 -8.64 17.64 2.07
C ASN A 71 -9.48 18.40 3.12
N ALA A 72 -9.45 17.96 4.37
CA ALA A 72 -10.12 18.64 5.49
C ALA A 72 -9.54 20.04 5.76
N GLN A 73 -8.24 20.25 5.55
CA GLN A 73 -7.61 21.58 5.67
C GLN A 73 -8.12 22.54 4.58
N ILE A 74 -8.13 22.09 3.33
CA ILE A 74 -8.63 22.88 2.19
C ILE A 74 -10.12 23.22 2.37
N GLU A 75 -10.90 22.30 2.94
CA GLU A 75 -12.31 22.52 3.28
C GLU A 75 -12.48 23.60 4.34
N ALA A 76 -11.76 23.48 5.46
CA ALA A 76 -11.82 24.45 6.56
C ALA A 76 -11.43 25.87 6.13
N GLU A 77 -10.56 26.00 5.14
CA GLU A 77 -10.16 27.28 4.54
C GLU A 77 -11.19 27.85 3.55
N GLY A 78 -12.30 27.14 3.30
CA GLY A 78 -13.34 27.56 2.35
C GLY A 78 -12.85 27.53 0.89
N GLN A 79 -11.78 26.79 0.60
CA GLN A 79 -11.15 26.72 -0.71
C GLN A 79 -11.66 25.56 -1.57
N LEU A 80 -12.53 24.70 -1.02
CA LEU A 80 -13.26 23.71 -1.80
C LEU A 80 -14.41 24.39 -2.57
N ALA A 81 -14.22 24.56 -3.88
CA ALA A 81 -15.30 24.94 -4.78
C ALA A 81 -16.16 23.72 -5.13
N ASN A 82 -16.96 23.24 -4.18
CA ASN A 82 -18.05 22.32 -4.48
C ASN A 82 -19.17 23.12 -5.15
N ASN A 83 -19.15 23.21 -6.49
CA ASN A 83 -20.35 23.59 -7.24
C ASN A 83 -20.95 22.34 -7.90
N PRO A 84 -21.92 21.66 -7.25
CA PRO A 84 -22.51 20.42 -7.72
C PRO A 84 -23.20 20.54 -9.09
N GLU A 85 -23.45 21.76 -9.59
CA GLU A 85 -24.06 21.99 -10.90
C GLU A 85 -23.08 21.88 -12.09
N THR A 86 -21.77 21.72 -11.84
CA THR A 86 -20.72 21.75 -12.89
C THR A 86 -19.80 20.53 -12.93
N ILE A 87 -20.02 19.55 -12.06
CA ILE A 87 -19.12 18.40 -11.86
C ILE A 87 -19.75 17.15 -12.46
N ASP A 88 -18.96 16.41 -13.26
CA ASP A 88 -19.32 15.09 -13.78
C ASP A 88 -19.69 14.17 -12.60
N THR A 89 -20.83 13.49 -12.69
CA THR A 89 -21.60 12.85 -11.60
C THR A 89 -20.93 11.74 -10.78
N ASP A 90 -19.60 11.58 -10.86
CA ASP A 90 -18.87 10.59 -10.07
C ASP A 90 -18.45 11.19 -8.71
N PRO A 91 -19.08 10.79 -7.59
CA PRO A 91 -18.81 11.40 -6.27
C PRO A 91 -17.39 11.11 -5.75
N TYR A 92 -16.62 10.25 -6.42
CA TYR A 92 -15.25 9.93 -6.09
C TYR A 92 -14.22 10.75 -6.89
N LEU A 93 -14.66 11.46 -7.93
CA LEU A 93 -13.79 12.07 -8.92
C LEU A 93 -14.29 13.49 -9.22
N TYR A 94 -13.36 14.43 -9.17
CA TYR A 94 -13.47 15.81 -9.68
C TYR A 94 -13.86 16.90 -8.68
N PHE A 95 -12.94 17.86 -8.56
CA PHE A 95 -13.26 19.24 -8.22
C PHE A 95 -12.72 20.14 -9.34
N GLY A 96 -13.42 21.23 -9.65
CA GLY A 96 -12.76 22.39 -10.23
C GLY A 96 -11.96 23.06 -9.11
N GLN A 97 -10.65 22.81 -9.04
CA GLN A 97 -9.82 23.35 -7.97
C GLN A 97 -8.93 24.49 -8.43
N ARG A 98 -8.62 25.36 -7.47
CA ARG A 98 -7.59 26.38 -7.60
C ARG A 98 -6.24 25.69 -7.45
N ASP A 99 -5.36 25.86 -8.44
CA ASP A 99 -3.98 25.38 -8.36
C ASP A 99 -3.33 25.92 -7.06
N SER A 100 -2.98 25.02 -6.14
CA SER A 100 -2.35 25.34 -4.86
C SER A 100 -1.39 24.21 -4.46
N PRO A 101 -0.30 24.51 -3.71
CA PRO A 101 0.60 23.47 -3.21
C PRO A 101 -0.11 22.37 -2.41
N ALA A 102 -1.14 22.73 -1.64
CA ALA A 102 -1.93 21.77 -0.86
C ALA A 102 -2.73 20.81 -1.77
N SER A 103 -3.26 21.31 -2.90
CA SER A 103 -3.97 20.47 -3.87
C SER A 103 -3.02 19.46 -4.52
N ASP A 104 -1.82 19.91 -4.90
CA ASP A 104 -0.77 19.07 -5.49
C ASP A 104 -0.31 17.98 -4.52
N ASP A 105 -0.03 18.35 -3.27
CA ASP A 105 0.37 17.41 -2.21
C ASP A 105 -0.69 16.34 -1.97
N ARG A 106 -1.95 16.74 -1.81
CA ARG A 106 -3.07 15.82 -1.63
C ARG A 106 -3.19 14.86 -2.83
N GLN A 107 -3.09 15.37 -4.06
CA GLN A 107 -3.13 14.53 -5.26
C GLN A 107 -1.97 13.53 -5.27
N ALA A 108 -0.75 13.98 -4.94
CA ALA A 108 0.42 13.12 -4.87
C ALA A 108 0.24 11.99 -3.84
N PHE A 109 -0.27 12.29 -2.64
CA PHE A 109 -0.54 11.28 -1.62
C PHE A 109 -1.64 10.31 -2.06
N PHE A 110 -2.70 10.79 -2.69
CA PHE A 110 -3.77 9.92 -3.20
C PHE A 110 -3.26 8.97 -4.31
N VAL A 111 -2.50 9.48 -5.27
CA VAL A 111 -1.85 8.67 -6.32
C VAL A 111 -0.91 7.64 -5.69
N ALA A 112 -0.15 8.02 -4.67
CA ALA A 112 0.71 7.09 -3.94
C ALA A 112 -0.11 5.99 -3.23
N ALA A 113 -1.21 6.36 -2.56
CA ALA A 113 -2.11 5.42 -1.90
C ALA A 113 -2.65 4.38 -2.89
N LEU A 114 -3.20 4.83 -4.01
CA LEU A 114 -3.71 3.97 -5.08
C LEU A 114 -2.62 3.06 -5.66
N THR A 115 -1.40 3.59 -5.81
CA THR A 115 -0.27 2.83 -6.33
C THR A 115 0.12 1.69 -5.40
N PHE A 116 0.24 1.95 -4.10
CA PHE A 116 0.55 0.92 -3.11
C PHE A 116 -0.60 -0.07 -2.93
N TYR A 117 -1.84 0.40 -2.93
CA TYR A 117 -3.01 -0.46 -2.92
C TYR A 117 -3.03 -1.39 -4.14
N GLY A 118 -2.87 -0.85 -5.34
CA GLY A 118 -2.85 -1.65 -6.58
C GLY A 118 -1.72 -2.67 -6.62
N LYS A 119 -0.55 -2.38 -6.00
CA LYS A 119 0.56 -3.35 -5.87
C LYS A 119 0.15 -4.61 -5.13
N ALA A 120 -0.75 -4.53 -4.15
CA ALA A 120 -1.23 -5.70 -3.42
C ALA A 120 -1.91 -6.73 -4.33
N PHE A 121 -2.56 -6.27 -5.41
CA PHE A 121 -3.30 -7.08 -6.37
C PHE A 121 -2.54 -7.38 -7.66
N GLY A 122 -1.46 -6.65 -7.96
CA GLY A 122 -0.62 -6.88 -9.13
C GLY A 122 0.27 -8.12 -9.00
N ASP A 123 0.71 -8.69 -10.12
CA ASP A 123 1.71 -9.76 -10.11
C ASP A 123 3.11 -9.20 -9.79
N ALA A 124 3.83 -9.85 -8.88
CA ALA A 124 5.20 -9.49 -8.52
C ALA A 124 6.06 -10.76 -8.45
N PRO A 125 7.00 -10.98 -9.39
CA PRO A 125 7.79 -12.22 -9.49
C PRO A 125 8.53 -12.59 -8.19
N VAL A 126 9.05 -11.57 -7.50
CA VAL A 126 9.76 -11.71 -6.22
C VAL A 126 8.82 -12.12 -5.10
N ARG A 127 7.58 -11.60 -5.10
CA ARG A 127 6.58 -11.84 -4.05
C ARG A 127 5.91 -13.21 -4.18
N GLY A 128 5.73 -13.69 -5.40
CA GLY A 128 5.13 -15.01 -5.69
C GLY A 128 3.68 -15.19 -5.25
N THR A 129 3.03 -14.15 -4.75
CA THR A 129 1.63 -14.12 -4.33
C THR A 129 1.04 -12.73 -4.54
N ARG A 130 -0.29 -12.65 -4.62
CA ARG A 130 -1.07 -11.42 -4.73
C ARG A 130 -2.35 -11.57 -3.94
N MET A 131 -2.99 -10.45 -3.62
CA MET A 131 -4.37 -10.46 -3.20
C MET A 131 -5.27 -10.82 -4.37
N GLU A 132 -6.28 -11.65 -4.09
CA GLU A 132 -7.35 -11.94 -5.03
C GLU A 132 -8.59 -11.13 -4.65
N VAL A 133 -9.36 -10.67 -5.64
CA VAL A 133 -10.56 -9.84 -5.41
C VAL A 133 -11.59 -10.58 -4.53
N ASN A 134 -11.63 -11.91 -4.60
CA ASN A 134 -12.54 -12.71 -3.79
C ASN A 134 -12.17 -12.77 -2.30
N TRP A 135 -10.99 -12.25 -1.89
CA TRP A 135 -10.66 -12.05 -0.48
C TRP A 135 -11.42 -10.87 0.12
N LEU A 136 -11.85 -9.93 -0.72
CA LEU A 136 -12.67 -8.79 -0.31
C LEU A 136 -14.13 -9.24 -0.16
N ASP A 137 -14.80 -8.62 0.81
CA ASP A 137 -16.22 -8.86 1.06
C ASP A 137 -17.01 -8.21 -0.07
N ILE A 138 -18.21 -8.70 -0.33
CA ILE A 138 -18.97 -8.38 -1.55
C ILE A 138 -19.17 -6.86 -1.71
N GLU A 139 -19.43 -6.15 -0.60
CA GLU A 139 -19.60 -4.70 -0.57
C GLU A 139 -18.37 -3.91 -1.05
N PHE A 140 -17.16 -4.45 -0.87
CA PHE A 140 -15.90 -3.80 -1.22
C PHE A 140 -15.46 -4.05 -2.68
N ARG A 141 -16.12 -4.97 -3.40
CA ARG A 141 -15.66 -5.38 -4.74
C ARG A 141 -15.86 -4.31 -5.81
N GLU A 142 -16.97 -3.58 -5.75
CA GLU A 142 -17.24 -2.53 -6.74
C GLU A 142 -16.32 -1.32 -6.53
N ILE A 143 -16.13 -0.89 -5.29
CA ILE A 143 -15.20 0.19 -4.97
C ILE A 143 -13.74 -0.19 -5.29
N HIS A 144 -13.35 -1.45 -5.07
CA HIS A 144 -12.06 -1.97 -5.52
C HIS A 144 -11.86 -1.79 -7.03
N LYS A 145 -12.82 -2.23 -7.86
CA LYS A 145 -12.73 -2.09 -9.32
C LYS A 145 -12.56 -0.64 -9.74
N ARG A 146 -13.29 0.29 -9.10
CA ARG A 146 -13.19 1.73 -9.36
C ARG A 146 -11.78 2.24 -9.08
N PHE A 147 -11.23 1.96 -7.89
CA PHE A 147 -9.89 2.44 -7.53
C PHE A 147 -8.76 1.79 -8.34
N ILE A 148 -8.89 0.51 -8.74
CA ILE A 148 -7.94 -0.12 -9.67
C ILE A 148 -8.01 0.53 -11.05
N SER A 149 -9.22 0.79 -11.57
CA SER A 149 -9.42 1.51 -12.82
C SER A 149 -8.78 2.90 -12.76
N LEU A 150 -8.97 3.59 -11.64
CA LEU A 150 -8.41 4.91 -11.41
C LEU A 150 -6.88 4.90 -11.36
N ARG A 151 -6.29 3.96 -10.61
CA ARG A 151 -4.84 3.73 -10.58
C ARG A 151 -4.29 3.50 -11.99
N ASN A 152 -4.95 2.66 -12.78
CA ASN A 152 -4.52 2.36 -14.14
C ASN A 152 -4.62 3.60 -15.04
N PHE A 153 -5.67 4.39 -14.88
CA PHE A 153 -5.83 5.66 -15.57
C PHE A 153 -4.67 6.63 -15.27
N LEU A 154 -4.38 6.85 -13.99
CA LEU A 154 -3.31 7.75 -13.55
C LEU A 154 -1.92 7.27 -14.00
N ALA A 155 -1.69 5.96 -14.03
CA ALA A 155 -0.43 5.37 -14.46
C ALA A 155 -0.24 5.34 -15.99
N ALA A 156 -1.31 5.34 -16.78
CA ALA A 156 -1.25 5.08 -18.22
C ALA A 156 -1.23 6.35 -19.11
N HIS A 157 -1.26 7.57 -18.55
CA HIS A 157 -1.44 8.81 -19.33
C HIS A 157 -2.61 8.69 -20.34
N ALA A 158 -3.71 8.03 -19.97
CA ALA A 158 -4.80 7.76 -20.91
C ALA A 158 -5.56 9.07 -21.22
N GLY A 159 -5.21 9.67 -22.36
CA GLY A 159 -5.50 11.04 -22.77
C GLY A 159 -6.96 11.39 -23.09
N ASP A 160 -7.95 10.83 -22.39
CA ASP A 160 -9.36 11.15 -22.66
C ASP A 160 -10.08 11.93 -21.54
N LYS A 161 -9.67 11.80 -20.27
CA LYS A 161 -10.39 12.46 -19.14
C LYS A 161 -9.67 13.68 -18.54
N GLU A 162 -8.33 13.71 -18.53
CA GLU A 162 -7.60 14.93 -18.19
C GLU A 162 -7.49 15.81 -19.44
N ARG A 163 -8.36 16.81 -19.51
CA ARG A 163 -8.38 17.77 -20.61
C ARG A 163 -8.04 19.15 -20.08
N GLY A 164 -7.10 19.81 -20.75
CA GLY A 164 -6.92 21.26 -20.65
C GLY A 164 -7.98 21.93 -21.51
N ILE A 165 -8.91 22.64 -20.87
CA ILE A 165 -9.94 23.42 -21.55
C ILE A 165 -9.42 24.86 -21.59
N PRO A 166 -8.95 25.37 -22.75
CA PRO A 166 -8.53 26.76 -22.85
C PRO A 166 -9.75 27.66 -22.65
N MET A 167 -9.57 28.74 -21.89
CA MET A 167 -10.60 29.70 -21.55
C MET A 167 -10.05 31.12 -21.67
N VAL A 168 -10.94 32.06 -21.96
CA VAL A 168 -10.68 33.49 -21.81
C VAL A 168 -11.45 33.95 -20.59
N ILE A 169 -10.76 34.46 -19.58
CA ILE A 169 -11.34 35.13 -18.43
C ILE A 169 -11.43 36.62 -18.75
N LEU A 170 -12.62 37.19 -18.64
CA LEU A 170 -12.87 38.60 -18.85
C LEU A 170 -12.75 39.33 -17.50
N VAL A 171 -11.70 40.14 -17.34
CA VAL A 171 -11.46 40.89 -16.10
C VAL A 171 -11.83 42.36 -16.33
N PRO A 172 -12.78 42.93 -15.57
CA PRO A 172 -13.07 44.35 -15.65
C PRO A 172 -11.88 45.16 -15.08
N ASP A 173 -11.45 46.15 -15.84
CA ASP A 173 -10.50 47.18 -15.42
C ASP A 173 -11.32 48.45 -15.10
N GLU A 174 -11.65 48.60 -13.82
CA GLU A 174 -12.49 49.70 -13.33
C GLU A 174 -11.84 51.08 -13.51
N GLU A 175 -10.50 51.16 -13.52
CA GLU A 175 -9.78 52.43 -13.67
C GLU A 175 -9.84 52.94 -15.11
N ASN A 176 -9.71 52.04 -16.10
CA ASN A 176 -9.70 52.43 -17.51
C ASN A 176 -11.04 52.20 -18.23
N GLY A 177 -12.05 51.67 -17.54
CA GLY A 177 -13.37 51.36 -18.12
C GLY A 177 -13.33 50.29 -19.21
N MET A 178 -12.32 49.41 -19.17
CA MET A 178 -12.08 48.38 -20.18
C MET A 178 -12.31 46.97 -19.61
N THR A 179 -12.32 45.97 -20.49
CA THR A 179 -12.32 44.55 -20.09
C THR A 179 -11.10 43.88 -20.71
N LEU A 180 -10.25 43.30 -19.86
CA LEU A 180 -9.01 42.64 -20.27
C LEU A 180 -9.25 41.14 -20.48
N PRO A 181 -8.89 40.58 -21.64
CA PRO A 181 -8.93 39.14 -21.85
C PRO A 181 -7.67 38.49 -21.24
N LEU A 182 -7.85 37.61 -20.26
CA LEU A 182 -6.79 36.77 -19.72
C LEU A 182 -6.96 35.35 -20.23
N LEU A 183 -5.92 34.81 -20.87
CA LEU A 183 -5.89 33.41 -21.26
C LEU A 183 -5.65 32.55 -20.02
N ASN A 184 -6.50 31.55 -19.81
CA ASN A 184 -6.34 30.53 -18.79
C ASN A 184 -6.60 29.15 -19.40
N VAL A 185 -6.14 28.09 -18.74
CA VAL A 185 -6.46 26.70 -19.11
C VAL A 185 -7.02 26.02 -17.88
N ARG A 186 -8.32 25.70 -17.88
CA ARG A 186 -8.90 24.85 -16.83
C ARG A 186 -8.43 23.42 -17.05
N ARG A 187 -7.82 22.82 -16.03
CA ARG A 187 -7.45 21.40 -16.07
C ARG A 187 -8.51 20.62 -15.30
N ASN A 188 -9.19 19.70 -15.96
CA ASN A 188 -9.98 18.70 -15.24
C ASN A 188 -9.01 17.67 -14.68
N GLN A 189 -8.66 17.80 -13.40
CA GLN A 189 -7.77 16.85 -12.73
C GLN A 189 -8.59 15.89 -11.89
N ILE A 190 -8.16 14.64 -11.87
CA ILE A 190 -8.72 13.69 -10.91
C ILE A 190 -8.20 14.04 -9.52
N SER A 191 -9.16 14.19 -8.62
CA SER A 191 -8.95 14.59 -7.25
C SER A 191 -9.73 13.66 -6.32
N TYR A 192 -9.20 13.44 -5.11
CA TYR A 192 -9.85 12.67 -4.06
C TYR A 192 -11.01 13.49 -3.48
N ALA A 193 -12.24 13.11 -3.81
CA ALA A 193 -13.44 13.64 -3.19
C ALA A 193 -14.01 12.62 -2.21
N VAL A 194 -14.31 13.09 -1.00
CA VAL A 194 -15.03 12.31 0.01
C VAL A 194 -16.43 12.92 0.08
N ASP A 195 -17.37 12.34 -0.65
CA ASP A 195 -18.80 12.49 -0.34
C ASP A 195 -19.06 11.72 0.97
N GLU A 196 -19.81 12.32 1.89
CA GLU A 196 -20.19 11.66 3.17
C GLU A 196 -20.96 10.35 2.94
N ASN A 197 -21.60 10.19 1.78
CA ASN A 197 -22.36 9.00 1.39
C ASN A 197 -21.52 7.94 0.67
N VAL A 198 -20.22 8.17 0.55
CA VAL A 198 -19.29 7.33 -0.20
C VAL A 198 -18.34 6.64 0.77
N THR A 199 -18.10 5.34 0.55
CA THR A 199 -17.09 4.60 1.32
C THR A 199 -15.70 5.16 1.00
N PRO A 200 -14.95 5.67 2.00
CA PRO A 200 -13.60 6.18 1.78
C PRO A 200 -12.63 5.07 1.35
N LEU A 201 -11.54 5.46 0.66
CA LEU A 201 -10.49 4.52 0.24
C LEU A 201 -9.88 3.80 1.46
N GLU A 202 -9.79 4.48 2.60
CA GLU A 202 -9.29 3.97 3.87
C GLU A 202 -10.04 2.72 4.31
N HIS A 203 -11.38 2.74 4.28
CA HIS A 203 -12.17 1.58 4.70
C HIS A 203 -11.90 0.36 3.81
N LEU A 204 -11.73 0.57 2.50
CA LEU A 204 -11.34 -0.51 1.58
C LEU A 204 -9.93 -1.04 1.89
N ILE A 205 -8.97 -0.16 2.18
CA ILE A 205 -7.61 -0.55 2.54
C ILE A 205 -7.58 -1.29 3.87
N GLU A 206 -8.32 -0.82 4.87
CA GLU A 206 -8.46 -1.45 6.19
C GLU A 206 -9.05 -2.85 6.06
N HIS A 207 -10.13 -3.00 5.28
CA HIS A 207 -10.71 -4.31 5.00
C HIS A 207 -9.69 -5.23 4.35
N ALA A 208 -9.04 -4.77 3.28
CA ALA A 208 -8.00 -5.54 2.58
C ALA A 208 -6.86 -5.96 3.52
N HIS A 209 -6.42 -5.05 4.40
CA HIS A 209 -5.37 -5.30 5.38
C HIS A 209 -5.78 -6.37 6.38
N SER A 210 -7.00 -6.30 6.92
CA SER A 210 -7.53 -7.31 7.85
C SER A 210 -7.52 -8.73 7.25
N LYS A 211 -7.86 -8.88 5.96
CA LYS A 211 -7.84 -10.17 5.26
C LYS A 211 -6.43 -10.70 5.10
N VAL A 212 -5.45 -9.84 4.84
CA VAL A 212 -4.04 -10.23 4.72
C VAL A 212 -3.48 -10.61 6.09
N VAL A 213 -3.77 -9.85 7.14
CA VAL A 213 -3.37 -10.16 8.52
C VAL A 213 -3.90 -11.53 8.95
N GLY A 214 -5.18 -11.82 8.70
CA GLY A 214 -5.75 -13.14 8.99
C GLY A 214 -5.02 -14.27 8.26
N LYS A 215 -4.69 -14.07 6.99
CA LYS A 215 -3.91 -15.06 6.21
C LYS A 215 -2.46 -15.19 6.68
N ILE A 216 -1.84 -14.12 7.16
CA ILE A 216 -0.51 -14.17 7.79
C ILE A 216 -0.57 -14.99 9.06
N ALA A 217 -1.60 -14.82 9.90
CA ALA A 217 -1.78 -15.59 11.11
C ALA A 217 -1.92 -17.09 10.80
N GLU A 218 -2.83 -17.46 9.87
CA GLU A 218 -2.98 -18.85 9.40
C GLU A 218 -1.66 -19.43 8.86
N MET A 219 -0.92 -18.66 8.07
CA MET A 219 0.37 -19.07 7.52
C MET A 219 1.45 -19.22 8.58
N THR A 220 1.43 -18.38 9.62
CA THR A 220 2.34 -18.44 10.75
C THR A 220 2.13 -19.74 11.52
N GLU A 221 0.87 -20.09 11.82
CA GLU A 221 0.53 -21.34 12.49
C GLU A 221 0.99 -22.56 11.69
N GLN A 222 0.72 -22.58 10.38
CA GLN A 222 1.16 -23.66 9.48
C GLN A 222 2.69 -23.78 9.45
N LEU A 223 3.41 -22.66 9.41
CA LEU A 223 4.86 -22.64 9.37
C LEU A 223 5.47 -23.10 10.69
N LEU A 224 4.94 -22.66 11.82
CA LEU A 224 5.36 -23.14 13.14
C LEU A 224 5.08 -24.63 13.31
N GLU A 225 3.91 -25.11 12.88
CA GLU A 225 3.57 -26.52 12.91
C GLU A 225 4.55 -27.35 12.06
N HIS A 226 4.86 -26.91 10.84
CA HIS A 226 5.81 -27.60 9.96
C HIS A 226 7.22 -27.64 10.57
N LEU A 227 7.69 -26.52 11.11
CA LEU A 227 8.99 -26.43 11.79
C LEU A 227 9.07 -27.39 12.98
N ILE A 228 8.04 -27.44 13.83
CA ILE A 228 8.05 -28.24 15.06
C ILE A 228 7.84 -29.73 14.76
N LYS A 229 6.86 -30.07 13.92
CA LYS A 229 6.41 -31.46 13.73
C LYS A 229 7.10 -32.18 12.59
N VAL A 230 7.54 -31.47 11.55
CA VAL A 230 8.09 -32.08 10.32
C VAL A 230 9.60 -31.92 10.25
N VAL A 231 10.12 -30.71 10.48
CA VAL A 231 11.56 -30.44 10.46
C VAL A 231 12.23 -30.88 11.76
N GLY A 232 11.71 -30.40 12.89
CA GLY A 232 12.22 -30.71 14.23
C GLY A 232 13.40 -29.82 14.65
N TRP A 233 13.52 -29.62 15.98
CA TRP A 233 14.55 -28.75 16.58
C TRP A 233 16.00 -29.08 16.20
N PRO A 234 16.44 -30.35 16.10
CA PRO A 234 17.84 -30.64 15.78
C PRO A 234 18.28 -30.06 14.44
N GLU A 235 17.46 -30.17 13.40
CA GLU A 235 17.76 -29.68 12.05
C GLU A 235 17.75 -28.14 11.98
N ILE A 236 16.81 -27.50 12.69
CA ILE A 236 16.73 -26.05 12.81
C ILE A 236 18.01 -25.50 13.48
N ILE A 237 18.41 -26.10 14.60
CA ILE A 237 19.61 -25.68 15.35
C ILE A 237 20.87 -25.90 14.52
N ALA A 238 21.00 -27.07 13.86
CA ALA A 238 22.15 -27.36 13.02
C ALA A 238 22.29 -26.36 11.85
N SER A 239 21.18 -26.02 11.19
CA SER A 239 21.15 -25.04 10.10
C SER A 239 21.50 -23.64 10.58
N ALA A 240 20.97 -23.23 11.74
CA ALA A 240 21.25 -21.92 12.33
C ALA A 240 22.73 -21.79 12.76
N GLN A 241 23.31 -22.82 13.36
CA GLN A 241 24.74 -22.84 13.72
C GLN A 241 25.65 -22.84 12.49
N ALA A 242 25.25 -23.52 11.42
CA ALA A 242 25.98 -23.54 10.15
C ALA A 242 25.77 -22.26 9.31
N ASN A 243 24.87 -21.36 9.72
CA ASN A 243 24.45 -20.18 8.96
C ASN A 243 24.03 -20.54 7.51
N LYS A 244 23.23 -21.61 7.38
CA LYS A 244 22.71 -22.10 6.09
C LYS A 244 21.19 -21.95 6.06
N PRO A 245 20.60 -21.54 4.92
CA PRO A 245 19.16 -21.54 4.74
C PRO A 245 18.58 -22.95 4.94
N LEU A 246 17.38 -23.00 5.50
CA LEU A 246 16.62 -24.21 5.76
C LEU A 246 15.50 -24.33 4.74
N ASN A 247 15.70 -25.19 3.73
CA ASN A 247 14.70 -25.42 2.70
C ASN A 247 13.61 -26.38 3.19
N LEU A 248 12.42 -25.84 3.46
CA LEU A 248 11.30 -26.55 4.04
C LEU A 248 10.71 -27.62 3.11
N ASP A 249 10.93 -27.52 1.80
CA ASP A 249 10.40 -28.48 0.80
C ASP A 249 11.14 -29.83 0.85
N LEU A 250 12.33 -29.87 1.46
CA LEU A 250 13.10 -31.10 1.65
C LEU A 250 12.51 -31.99 2.77
N PHE A 251 11.62 -31.43 3.60
CA PHE A 251 11.02 -32.12 4.73
C PHE A 251 9.58 -32.50 4.40
N LYS A 252 9.29 -33.80 4.40
CA LYS A 252 7.94 -34.34 4.16
C LYS A 252 7.39 -34.98 5.42
N VAL A 253 6.08 -34.85 5.63
CA VAL A 253 5.37 -35.57 6.70
C VAL A 253 5.60 -37.08 6.52
N LYS A 254 6.14 -37.75 7.54
CA LYS A 254 6.27 -39.20 7.55
C LYS A 254 4.89 -39.83 7.37
N GLY A 255 4.60 -40.35 6.17
CA GLY A 255 3.32 -41.01 5.84
C GLY A 255 2.66 -40.56 4.54
N ALA A 256 3.07 -39.44 3.95
CA ALA A 256 2.61 -39.04 2.62
C ALA A 256 3.39 -39.83 1.54
N ARG A 257 2.90 -41.02 1.17
CA ARG A 257 3.35 -41.69 -0.04
C ARG A 257 2.91 -40.88 -1.25
N SER A 258 3.84 -40.73 -2.20
CA SER A 258 3.58 -40.27 -3.58
C SER A 258 2.52 -41.11 -4.26
#